data_AF-A0A1F5J7K8-F1
#
_entry.id   AF-A0A1F5J7K8-F1
#
_cell.length_a   1.000
_cell.length_b   1.000
_cell.length_c   1.000
_cell.angle_alpha   90.00
_cell.angle_beta   90.00
_cell.angle_gamma   90.00
#
_symmetry.space_group_name_H-M   'P 1'
#
loop_
_entity.id
_entity.type
_entity.pdbx_description
1 polymer ?
#
loop_
_entity_poly.entity_id
_entity_poly.type
_entity_poly.pdbx_seq_one_letter_code
_entity_poly.pdbx_strand_id
1 'polypeptide(L)'
;MTDIDKALLDPTSVFKTPEDVLKAHDLTREQKIEILRRWEYDARELQVADDESMTGGSNNLLQRVLESLSALGYVPDPDKEPPTMQG
;
A
#
# COMPACT_ATOMS: atom_id res chain seq x y z
N MET A 1 -10.52 -2.57 -17.29
CA MET A 1 -10.29 -3.79 -16.51
C MET A 1 -8.95 -3.58 -15.83
N THR A 2 -8.94 -3.61 -14.50
CA THR A 2 -7.72 -3.38 -13.72
C THR A 2 -6.84 -4.62 -13.76
N ASP A 3 -5.57 -4.47 -14.11
CA ASP A 3 -4.60 -5.56 -14.07
C ASP A 3 -4.19 -5.88 -12.63
N ILE A 4 -4.92 -6.79 -11.98
CA ILE A 4 -4.69 -7.20 -10.58
C ILE A 4 -3.27 -7.74 -10.39
N ASP A 5 -2.82 -8.62 -11.30
CA ASP A 5 -1.48 -9.21 -11.25
C ASP A 5 -0.39 -8.13 -11.18
N LYS A 6 -0.55 -7.08 -12.00
CA LYS A 6 0.35 -5.94 -12.03
C LYS A 6 0.22 -5.09 -10.76
N ALA A 7 -1.00 -4.90 -10.24
CA ALA A 7 -1.22 -4.14 -9.02
C ALA A 7 -0.70 -4.85 -7.76
N LEU A 8 -0.66 -6.18 -7.75
CA LEU A 8 -0.08 -7.00 -6.67
C LEU A 8 1.46 -6.93 -6.68
N LEU A 9 2.06 -6.85 -7.87
CA LEU A 9 3.50 -6.69 -8.02
C LEU A 9 3.93 -5.24 -7.74
N ASP A 10 3.23 -4.30 -8.36
CA ASP A 10 3.65 -2.91 -8.53
C ASP A 10 2.41 -1.98 -8.47
N PRO A 11 1.86 -1.74 -7.26
CA PRO A 11 0.60 -1.01 -7.09
C PRO A 11 0.69 0.43 -7.60
N THR A 12 1.85 1.08 -7.45
CA THR A 12 2.14 2.45 -7.91
C THR A 12 2.13 2.58 -9.44
N SER A 13 2.43 1.50 -10.17
CA SER A 13 2.40 1.45 -11.63
C SER A 13 0.98 1.35 -12.20
N VAL A 14 0.01 0.91 -11.40
CA VAL A 14 -1.40 0.79 -11.79
C VAL A 14 -2.23 1.93 -11.21
N PHE A 15 -1.98 2.27 -9.95
CA PHE A 15 -2.71 3.25 -9.19
C PHE A 15 -1.77 4.38 -8.75
N LYS A 16 -2.22 5.62 -8.91
CA LYS A 16 -1.44 6.77 -8.42
C LYS A 16 -1.68 7.03 -6.94
N THR A 17 -2.85 6.63 -6.42
CA THR A 17 -3.22 6.83 -5.02
C THR A 17 -3.86 5.57 -4.43
N PRO A 18 -3.69 5.31 -3.12
CA PRO A 18 -4.38 4.20 -2.46
C PRO A 18 -5.91 4.35 -2.51
N GLU A 19 -6.40 5.58 -2.62
CA GLU A 19 -7.83 5.87 -2.79
C GLU A 19 -8.38 5.33 -4.13
N ASP A 20 -7.57 5.28 -5.19
CA ASP A 20 -7.98 4.66 -6.46
C ASP A 20 -8.25 3.16 -6.29
N VAL A 21 -7.49 2.48 -5.42
CA VAL A 21 -7.71 1.06 -5.10
C VAL A 21 -9.07 0.87 -4.43
N LEU A 22 -9.47 1.79 -3.54
CA LEU A 22 -10.80 1.78 -2.93
C LEU A 22 -11.90 1.99 -3.97
N LYS A 23 -11.68 2.90 -4.91
CA LYS A 23 -12.60 3.23 -6.02
C LYS A 23 -12.60 2.19 -7.15
N ALA A 24 -11.70 1.20 -7.12
CA ALA A 24 -11.71 0.13 -8.12
C ALA A 24 -12.87 -0.83 -7.83
N HIS A 25 -13.90 -0.82 -8.67
CA HIS A 25 -15.07 -1.69 -8.48
C HIS A 25 -14.80 -3.11 -9.00
N ASP A 26 -13.84 -3.25 -9.91
CA ASP A 26 -13.36 -4.52 -10.45
C ASP A 26 -12.60 -5.38 -9.41
N LEU A 27 -12.21 -4.78 -8.27
CA LEU A 27 -11.45 -5.46 -7.21
C LEU A 27 -12.36 -5.88 -6.06
N THR A 28 -12.15 -7.11 -5.56
CA THR A 28 -12.77 -7.55 -4.30
C THR A 28 -12.07 -6.90 -3.11
N ARG A 29 -12.75 -6.87 -1.96
CA ARG A 29 -12.20 -6.36 -0.71
C ARG A 29 -10.83 -6.96 -0.37
N GLU A 30 -10.69 -8.28 -0.54
CA GLU A 30 -9.43 -8.99 -0.27
C GLU A 30 -8.31 -8.52 -1.19
N GLN A 31 -8.57 -8.42 -2.50
CA GLN A 31 -7.58 -7.92 -3.47
C GLN A 31 -7.16 -6.48 -3.17
N LYS A 32 -8.10 -5.62 -2.77
CA LYS A 32 -7.79 -4.24 -2.36
C LYS A 32 -6.86 -4.22 -1.14
N ILE A 33 -7.13 -5.08 -0.14
CA ILE A 33 -6.28 -5.22 1.04
C ILE A 33 -4.88 -5.68 0.63
N GLU A 34 -4.78 -6.67 -0.25
CA GLU A 34 -3.49 -7.24 -0.68
C GLU A 34 -2.62 -6.21 -1.42
N ILE A 35 -3.23 -5.45 -2.34
CA ILE A 35 -2.59 -4.35 -3.09
C ILE A 35 -2.13 -3.25 -2.13
N LEU A 36 -3.01 -2.79 -1.23
CA LEU A 36 -2.67 -1.76 -0.25
C LEU A 36 -1.59 -2.22 0.73
N ARG A 37 -1.60 -3.50 1.13
CA ARG A 37 -0.59 -4.07 2.02
C ARG A 37 0.78 -4.09 1.34
N ARG A 38 0.85 -4.45 0.05
CA ARG A 38 2.10 -4.34 -0.72
C ARG A 38 2.59 -2.89 -0.79
N TRP A 39 1.66 -1.97 -1.04
CA TRP A 39 1.96 -0.55 -1.12
C TRP A 39 2.45 0.03 0.22
N GLU A 40 1.96 -0.47 1.35
CA GLU A 40 2.45 -0.09 2.67
C GLU A 40 3.96 -0.37 2.82
N TYR A 41 4.42 -1.56 2.39
CA TYR A 41 5.83 -1.92 2.40
C TYR A 41 6.66 -1.00 1.50
N ASP A 42 6.25 -0.81 0.25
CA ASP A 42 6.91 0.10 -0.68
C ASP A 42 6.98 1.54 -0.14
N ALA A 43 5.88 2.03 0.45
CA ALA A 43 5.82 3.37 1.03
C ALA A 43 6.72 3.52 2.27
N ARG A 44 6.95 2.44 3.03
CA ARG A 44 7.92 2.40 4.14
C ARG A 44 9.36 2.41 3.62
N GLU A 45 9.68 1.60 2.62
CA GLU A 45 11.01 1.57 1.99
C GLU A 45 11.35 2.91 1.31
N LEU A 46 10.37 3.52 0.62
CA LEU A 46 10.53 4.85 0.00
C LEU A 46 10.76 5.96 1.05
N GLN A 47 10.19 5.85 2.26
CA GLN A 47 10.46 6.79 3.34
C GLN A 47 11.91 6.68 3.85
N VAL A 48 12.49 5.47 3.88
CA VAL A 48 13.89 5.28 4.26
C VAL A 48 14.84 5.92 3.23
N ALA A 49 14.48 5.89 1.96
CA ALA A 49 15.28 6.50 0.89
C ALA A 49 15.23 8.05 0.87
N ASP A 50 14.19 8.67 1.43
CA ASP A 50 13.95 10.12 1.39
C ASP A 50 14.35 10.84 2.69
N ASP A 51 14.71 10.11 3.75
CA ASP A 51 15.04 10.65 5.09
C ASP A 51 16.36 11.47 5.14
N GLU A 52 17.12 11.55 4.05
CA GLU A 52 18.23 12.52 3.90
C GLU A 52 17.80 13.90 3.34
N SER A 53 16.55 14.08 2.93
CA SER A 53 16.06 15.36 2.41
C SER A 53 14.81 15.83 3.16
N MET A 54 15.02 16.77 4.07
CA MET A 54 14.00 17.56 4.75
C MET A 54 12.99 18.17 3.75
N THR A 55 11.93 17.48 3.34
CA THR A 55 10.67 18.07 2.82
C THR A 55 9.55 17.02 2.72
N GLY A 56 8.84 16.81 3.83
CA GLY A 56 7.37 16.78 3.99
C GLY A 56 6.39 16.08 3.01
N GLY A 57 6.81 15.46 1.91
CA GLY A 57 5.90 14.86 0.92
C GLY A 57 5.55 13.40 1.19
N SER A 58 6.56 12.62 1.56
CA SER A 58 6.54 11.15 1.60
C SER A 58 5.75 10.57 2.77
N ASN A 59 5.70 11.28 3.90
CA ASN A 59 4.96 10.90 5.12
C ASN A 59 3.43 10.76 4.91
N ASN A 60 2.88 11.33 3.83
CA ASN A 60 1.44 11.22 3.54
C ASN A 60 1.04 9.91 2.86
N LEU A 61 1.95 9.27 2.11
CA LEU A 61 1.58 8.08 1.33
C LEU A 61 1.26 6.89 2.24
N LEU A 62 2.14 6.58 3.18
CA LEU A 62 1.94 5.50 4.14
C LEU A 62 0.66 5.72 4.96
N GLN A 63 0.42 6.93 5.45
CA GLN A 63 -0.80 7.24 6.19
C GLN A 63 -2.06 6.98 5.35
N ARG A 64 -2.10 7.46 4.10
CA ARG A 64 -3.24 7.23 3.20
C ARG A 64 -3.48 5.75 2.90
N VAL A 65 -2.42 4.95 2.80
CA VAL A 65 -2.53 3.49 2.62
C VAL A 65 -3.16 2.85 3.85
N LEU A 66 -2.69 3.21 5.06
CA LEU A 66 -3.24 2.73 6.32
C LEU A 66 -4.71 3.14 6.52
N GLU A 67 -5.07 4.38 6.20
CA GLU A 67 -6.45 4.86 6.21
C GLU A 67 -7.33 4.05 5.26
N SER A 68 -6.81 3.73 4.07
CA SER A 68 -7.54 2.92 3.08
C SER A 68 -7.75 1.49 3.56
N LEU A 69 -6.74 0.87 4.16
CA LEU A 69 -6.85 -0.44 4.78
C LEU A 69 -7.88 -0.44 5.93
N SER A 70 -7.84 0.58 6.79
CA SER A 70 -8.79 0.75 7.88
C SER A 70 -10.22 0.94 7.36
N ALA A 71 -10.42 1.71 6.28
CA ALA A 71 -11.71 1.87 5.63
C ALA A 71 -12.27 0.56 5.06
N LEU A 72 -11.39 -0.35 4.64
CA LEU A 72 -11.77 -1.71 4.26
C LEU A 72 -12.05 -2.59 5.48
N GLY A 73 -11.76 -2.16 6.71
CA GLY A 73 -11.87 -2.96 7.93
C GLY A 73 -10.72 -3.96 8.08
N TYR A 74 -9.59 -3.70 7.43
CA TYR A 74 -8.33 -4.37 7.74
C TYR A 74 -7.66 -3.63 8.89
N VAL A 75 -7.47 -4.32 9.99
CA VAL A 75 -6.67 -3.81 11.10
C VAL A 75 -5.31 -4.48 10.96
N PRO A 76 -4.24 -3.73 10.63
CA PRO A 76 -2.90 -4.31 10.64
C PRO A 76 -2.62 -4.76 12.07
N ASP A 77 -2.44 -6.07 12.26
CA ASP A 77 -1.95 -6.61 13.51
C ASP A 77 -0.50 -6.09 13.71
N PRO A 78 -0.23 -5.22 14.71
CA PRO A 78 1.12 -4.69 14.91
C PRO A 78 2.11 -5.78 15.33
N ASP A 79 1.62 -6.98 15.68
CA ASP A 79 2.40 -8.14 16.12
C ASP A 79 2.62 -9.18 15.00
N LYS A 80 1.89 -9.08 13.88
CA LYS A 80 2.05 -9.97 12.71
C LYS A 80 2.71 -9.25 11.55
N GLU A 81 3.93 -8.81 11.78
CA GLU A 81 4.88 -8.68 10.69
C GLU A 81 5.03 -10.08 10.03
N PRO A 82 4.77 -10.23 8.72
CA PRO A 82 5.09 -11.48 8.06
C PRO A 82 6.61 -11.64 8.15
N PRO A 83 7.11 -12.83 8.53
CA PRO A 83 8.55 -13.05 8.58
C PRO A 83 9.09 -12.75 7.19
N THR A 84 10.01 -11.79 7.14
CA THR A 84 10.79 -11.46 5.95
C THR A 84 11.31 -12.75 5.32
N MET A 85 10.73 -13.18 4.21
CA MET A 85 11.44 -14.07 3.28
C MET A 85 12.48 -13.20 2.58
N GLN A 86 13.62 -13.00 3.25
CA GLN A 86 14.88 -12.76 2.58
C GLN A 86 15.43 -14.13 2.21
N GLY A 87 15.44 -14.43 0.91
CA GLY A 87 16.09 -15.59 0.31
C GLY A 87 17.07 -15.11 -0.75
#